data_AF-R0DR77-F1
#
_entry.id   AF-R0DR77-F1
#
_cell.length_a   1.000
_cell.length_b   1.000
_cell.length_c   1.000
_cell.angle_alpha   90.00
_cell.angle_beta   90.00
_cell.angle_gamma   90.00
#
_symmetry.space_group_name_H-M   'P 1'
#
loop_
_entity.id
_entity.type
_entity.pdbx_description
1 polymer ?
#
loop_
_entity_poly.entity_id
_entity_poly.type
_entity_poly.pdbx_seq_one_letter_code
_entity_poly.pdbx_strand_id
1 'polypeptide(L)'
;MIVQLGKNDVVRVARANAGLPSSQEETTHVDEEFLAACLRRVAGFHCPCSASTLRTVLLECTSVLVSDEAALLATIDRAIEATYVAGDLLELSQVAVADDMTPGTWVFAAPPSFVSRAEGVFHIFGMGTEDPTPLPSALRTRLRQVGANRLLEAEPGEDTRTMLLDAGFREQSIDVWLKLPKKESPRDYRGCGHALILTAAR
;
A
#
# COMPACT_ATOMS: atom_id res chain seq x y z
N MET A 1 -25.00 -26.00 -0.95
CA MET A 1 -24.99 -25.90 0.52
C MET A 1 -24.33 -24.56 0.85
N ILE A 2 -25.06 -23.63 1.46
CA ILE A 2 -24.53 -22.32 1.88
C ILE A 2 -24.12 -22.46 3.34
N VAL A 3 -22.86 -22.19 3.65
CA VAL A 3 -22.33 -22.25 5.02
C VAL A 3 -22.29 -20.82 5.57
N GLN A 4 -22.81 -20.61 6.77
CA GLN A 4 -22.70 -19.34 7.47
C GLN A 4 -21.27 -19.19 8.01
N LEU A 5 -20.59 -18.10 7.64
CA LEU A 5 -19.24 -17.79 8.12
C LEU A 5 -19.30 -16.91 9.36
N GLY A 6 -18.49 -17.22 10.36
CA GLY A 6 -18.24 -16.33 11.49
C GLY A 6 -17.24 -15.24 11.13
N LYS A 7 -17.13 -14.23 12.00
CA LYS A 7 -16.20 -13.10 11.87
C LYS A 7 -14.75 -13.57 11.65
N ASN A 8 -14.28 -14.53 12.45
CA ASN A 8 -12.92 -15.07 12.33
C ASN A 8 -12.72 -15.84 11.02
N ASP A 9 -13.75 -16.51 10.50
CA ASP A 9 -13.67 -17.18 9.20
C ASP A 9 -13.51 -16.15 8.07
N VAL A 10 -14.25 -15.03 8.14
CA VAL A 10 -14.13 -13.94 7.18
C VAL A 10 -12.73 -13.35 7.19
N VAL A 11 -12.17 -13.02 8.37
CA VAL A 11 -10.81 -12.48 8.47
C VAL A 11 -9.79 -13.48 7.93
N ARG A 12 -9.90 -14.76 8.28
CA ARG A 12 -8.98 -15.82 7.81
C ARG A 12 -9.00 -15.93 6.28
N VAL A 13 -10.18 -15.97 5.67
CA VAL A 13 -10.32 -16.05 4.20
C VAL A 13 -9.81 -14.78 3.54
N ALA A 14 -10.11 -13.61 4.09
CA ALA A 14 -9.65 -12.32 3.56
C ALA A 14 -8.12 -12.21 3.60
N ARG A 15 -7.47 -12.66 4.68
CA ARG A 15 -6.00 -12.71 4.79
C ARG A 15 -5.38 -13.63 3.75
N ALA A 16 -5.91 -14.83 3.59
CA ALA A 16 -5.43 -15.77 2.58
C ALA A 16 -5.56 -15.18 1.16
N ASN A 17 -6.70 -14.55 0.85
CA ASN A 17 -6.88 -13.85 -0.41
C ASN A 17 -5.89 -12.70 -0.57
N ALA A 18 -5.54 -11.99 0.52
CA ALA A 18 -4.50 -10.97 0.57
C ALA A 18 -3.06 -11.47 0.43
N GLY A 19 -2.85 -12.79 0.28
CA GLY A 19 -1.53 -13.39 0.18
C GLY A 19 -0.78 -13.38 1.51
N LEU A 20 -1.50 -13.29 2.63
CA LEU A 20 -0.94 -13.42 3.96
C LEU A 20 -1.10 -14.86 4.46
N PRO A 21 -0.15 -15.37 5.28
CA PRO A 21 -0.30 -16.67 5.88
C PRO A 21 -1.58 -16.71 6.71
N SER A 22 -2.40 -17.74 6.49
CA SER A 22 -3.48 -18.07 7.41
C SER A 22 -2.83 -18.61 8.68
N SER A 23 -2.74 -17.80 9.74
CA SER A 23 -2.36 -18.34 11.04
C SER A 23 -3.38 -19.41 11.45
N GLN A 24 -2.89 -20.56 11.89
CA GLN A 24 -3.75 -21.61 12.47
C GLN A 24 -4.18 -21.27 13.90
N GLU A 25 -3.71 -20.15 14.44
CA GLU A 25 -4.09 -19.63 15.74
C GLU A 25 -5.55 -19.16 15.75
N GLU A 26 -6.28 -19.48 16.81
CA GLU A 26 -7.71 -19.22 16.98
C GLU A 26 -8.09 -17.72 16.92
N THR A 27 -7.11 -16.83 17.04
CA THR A 27 -7.28 -15.38 17.00
C THR A 27 -6.59 -14.75 15.80
N THR A 28 -7.18 -14.92 14.62
CA THR A 28 -6.81 -14.13 13.44
C THR A 28 -7.27 -12.67 13.65
N HIS A 29 -6.32 -11.73 13.70
CA HIS A 29 -6.61 -10.31 13.97
C HIS A 29 -6.59 -9.44 12.70
N VAL A 30 -7.30 -8.31 12.78
CA VAL A 30 -7.19 -7.18 11.85
C VAL A 30 -5.99 -6.35 12.31
N ASP A 31 -4.80 -6.72 11.85
CA ASP A 31 -3.53 -6.07 12.15
C ASP A 31 -3.08 -5.14 11.02
N GLU A 32 -2.00 -4.40 11.25
CA GLU A 32 -1.43 -3.45 10.29
C GLU A 32 -1.01 -4.13 8.98
N GLU A 33 -0.47 -5.35 9.04
CA GLU A 33 -0.06 -6.12 7.86
C GLU A 33 -1.25 -6.51 6.97
N PHE A 34 -2.34 -6.96 7.56
CA PHE A 34 -3.58 -7.22 6.83
C PHE A 34 -4.20 -5.96 6.26
N LEU A 35 -4.21 -4.87 7.02
CA LEU A 35 -4.72 -3.59 6.54
C LEU A 35 -3.87 -3.04 5.40
N ALA A 36 -2.54 -3.16 5.45
CA ALA A 36 -1.66 -2.77 4.35
C ALA A 36 -1.96 -3.59 3.08
N ALA A 37 -2.16 -4.92 3.21
CA ALA A 37 -2.51 -5.76 2.07
C ALA A 37 -3.89 -5.44 1.47
N CYS A 38 -4.89 -5.10 2.30
CA CYS A 38 -6.18 -4.61 1.86
C CYS A 38 -6.09 -3.22 1.21
N LEU A 39 -5.28 -2.33 1.78
CA LEU A 39 -5.08 -0.98 1.29
C LEU A 39 -4.51 -0.97 -0.13
N ARG A 40 -3.62 -1.90 -0.49
CA ARG A 40 -3.14 -2.04 -1.88
C ARG A 40 -4.26 -2.33 -2.88
N ARG A 41 -5.29 -3.07 -2.48
CA ARG A 41 -6.46 -3.29 -3.34
C ARG A 41 -7.27 -2.02 -3.47
N VAL A 42 -7.58 -1.39 -2.34
CA VAL A 42 -8.36 -0.15 -2.31
C VAL A 42 -7.67 0.92 -3.16
N ALA A 43 -6.37 1.10 -3.00
CA ALA A 43 -5.57 2.05 -3.78
C ALA A 43 -5.57 1.72 -5.29
N GLY A 44 -5.50 0.44 -5.68
CA GLY A 44 -5.61 0.02 -7.09
C GLY A 44 -6.89 0.48 -7.79
N PHE A 45 -8.01 0.59 -7.05
CA PHE A 45 -9.29 1.05 -7.58
C PHE A 45 -9.54 2.56 -7.42
N HIS A 46 -9.02 3.16 -6.35
CA HIS A 46 -9.38 4.52 -5.98
C HIS A 46 -8.31 5.56 -6.31
N CYS A 47 -7.04 5.18 -6.48
CA CYS A 47 -6.01 6.14 -6.84
C CYS A 47 -6.17 6.64 -8.30
N PRO A 48 -5.94 7.93 -8.57
CA PRO A 48 -5.52 8.96 -7.62
C PRO A 48 -6.67 9.47 -6.72
N CYS A 49 -6.40 9.57 -5.42
CA CYS A 49 -7.37 10.07 -4.43
C CYS A 49 -6.70 10.78 -3.26
N SER A 50 -7.49 11.27 -2.30
CA SER A 50 -6.96 11.76 -1.02
C SER A 50 -6.67 10.61 -0.05
N ALA A 51 -5.80 10.83 0.94
CA ALA A 51 -5.55 9.84 1.99
C ALA A 51 -6.80 9.56 2.84
N SER A 52 -7.65 10.57 3.05
CA SER A 52 -8.92 10.39 3.76
C SER A 52 -9.90 9.52 2.98
N THR A 53 -9.88 9.55 1.64
CA THR A 53 -10.66 8.62 0.81
C THR A 53 -10.26 7.18 1.08
N LEU A 54 -8.96 6.85 1.05
CA LEU A 54 -8.48 5.49 1.33
C LEU A 54 -8.86 5.04 2.74
N ARG A 55 -8.69 5.93 3.73
CA ARG A 55 -9.05 5.69 5.12
C ARG A 55 -10.54 5.36 5.29
N THR A 56 -11.42 6.17 4.70
CA THR A 56 -12.87 5.98 4.76
C THR A 56 -13.27 4.65 4.12
N VAL A 57 -12.80 4.36 2.91
CA VAL A 57 -13.15 3.11 2.22
C VAL A 57 -12.66 1.88 2.99
N LEU A 58 -11.43 1.92 3.53
CA LEU A 58 -10.89 0.81 4.30
C LEU A 58 -11.63 0.61 5.63
N LEU A 59 -12.02 1.70 6.29
CA LEU A 59 -12.85 1.66 7.51
C LEU A 59 -14.21 1.02 7.22
N GLU A 60 -14.89 1.45 6.15
CA GLU A 60 -16.18 0.89 5.74
C GLU A 60 -16.09 -0.62 5.46
N CYS A 61 -14.99 -1.06 4.84
CA CYS A 61 -14.76 -2.46 4.51
C CYS A 61 -14.42 -3.34 5.74
N THR A 62 -13.89 -2.76 6.83
CA THR A 62 -13.30 -3.54 7.94
C THR A 62 -13.94 -3.27 9.31
N SER A 63 -14.80 -2.27 9.45
CA SER A 63 -15.47 -1.89 10.72
C SER A 63 -16.24 -3.06 11.34
N VAL A 64 -16.94 -3.84 10.52
CA VAL A 64 -17.69 -5.04 10.96
C VAL A 64 -16.79 -6.17 11.47
N LEU A 65 -15.50 -6.12 11.13
CA LEU A 65 -14.48 -7.12 11.49
C LEU A 65 -13.78 -6.79 12.81
N VAL A 66 -14.13 -5.71 13.51
CA VAL A 66 -13.57 -5.34 14.81
C VAL A 66 -14.68 -4.98 15.80
N SER A 67 -14.33 -4.79 17.07
CA SER A 67 -15.28 -4.32 18.09
C SER A 67 -14.95 -2.89 18.56
N ASP A 68 -13.71 -2.45 18.36
CA ASP A 68 -13.23 -1.12 18.67
C ASP A 68 -12.85 -0.41 17.37
N GLU A 69 -13.73 0.47 16.91
CA GLU A 69 -13.56 1.22 15.68
C GLU A 69 -12.46 2.29 15.80
N ALA A 70 -12.30 2.90 16.98
CA ALA A 70 -11.28 3.92 17.21
C ALA A 70 -9.87 3.32 17.13
N ALA A 71 -9.67 2.13 17.72
CA ALA A 71 -8.42 1.40 17.60
C ALA A 71 -8.14 0.94 16.16
N LEU A 72 -9.18 0.51 15.42
CA LEU A 72 -9.07 0.18 14.00
C LEU A 72 -8.62 1.40 13.19
N LEU A 73 -9.23 2.56 13.43
CA LEU A 73 -8.93 3.78 12.71
C LEU A 73 -7.47 4.21 12.88
N ALA A 74 -6.96 4.16 14.11
CA ALA A 74 -5.55 4.41 14.38
C ALA A 74 -4.61 3.40 13.69
N THR A 75 -5.07 2.16 13.50
CA THR A 75 -4.30 1.10 12.80
C THR A 75 -4.34 1.29 11.28
N ILE A 76 -5.47 1.75 10.72
CA ILE A 76 -5.59 2.16 9.33
C ILE A 76 -4.62 3.31 9.03
N ASP A 77 -4.60 4.34 9.89
CA ASP A 77 -3.69 5.48 9.72
C ASP A 77 -2.23 5.01 9.71
N ARG A 78 -1.82 4.11 10.61
CA ARG A 78 -0.48 3.50 10.58
C ARG A 78 -0.21 2.66 9.33
N ALA A 79 -1.20 1.90 8.85
CA ALA A 79 -1.05 1.10 7.63
C ALA A 79 -0.85 1.98 6.39
N ILE A 80 -1.56 3.11 6.30
CA ILE A 80 -1.36 4.11 5.23
C ILE A 80 0.07 4.63 5.25
N GLU A 81 0.54 5.11 6.40
CA GLU A 81 1.92 5.57 6.58
C GLU A 81 2.95 4.49 6.21
N ALA A 82 2.74 3.26 6.69
CA ALA A 82 3.61 2.14 6.40
C ALA A 82 3.67 1.82 4.89
N THR A 83 2.56 2.00 4.15
CA THR A 83 2.55 1.82 2.69
C THR A 83 3.23 2.94 1.91
N TYR A 84 3.26 4.18 2.42
CA TYR A 84 4.14 5.22 1.87
C TYR A 84 5.60 4.85 2.06
N VAL A 85 5.97 4.42 3.28
CA VAL A 85 7.34 4.02 3.61
C VAL A 85 7.80 2.82 2.80
N ALA A 86 6.92 1.84 2.57
CA ALA A 86 7.20 0.69 1.72
C ALA A 86 7.38 1.08 0.22
N GLY A 87 6.86 2.25 -0.18
CA GLY A 87 6.90 2.74 -1.56
C GLY A 87 5.71 2.30 -2.41
N ASP A 88 4.64 1.77 -1.79
CA ASP A 88 3.43 1.36 -2.49
C ASP A 88 2.54 2.54 -2.87
N LEU A 89 2.50 3.54 -2.00
CA LEU A 89 1.81 4.79 -2.22
C LEU A 89 2.81 5.92 -2.41
N LEU A 90 2.44 6.90 -3.24
CA LEU A 90 3.19 8.12 -3.49
C LEU A 90 2.31 9.31 -3.12
N GLU A 91 2.79 10.15 -2.23
CA GLU A 91 2.16 11.43 -1.90
C GLU A 91 2.76 12.52 -2.80
N LEU A 92 1.91 13.15 -3.62
CA LEU A 92 2.30 14.27 -4.46
C LEU A 92 1.50 15.51 -4.07
N SER A 93 2.22 16.50 -3.52
CA SER A 93 1.67 17.81 -3.18
C SER A 93 1.67 18.73 -4.39
N GLN A 94 0.69 19.64 -4.45
CA GLN A 94 0.58 20.69 -5.47
C GLN A 94 0.40 20.16 -6.90
N VAL A 95 -0.24 19.00 -7.03
CA VAL A 95 -0.59 18.43 -8.34
C VAL A 95 -2.06 18.70 -8.62
N ALA A 96 -2.34 19.34 -9.77
CA ALA A 96 -3.68 19.35 -10.35
C ALA A 96 -3.88 18.01 -11.07
N VAL A 97 -4.89 17.25 -10.65
CA VAL A 97 -5.33 16.04 -11.37
C VAL A 97 -6.37 16.49 -12.39
N ALA A 98 -6.45 15.83 -13.55
CA ALA A 98 -7.09 16.33 -14.78
C ALA A 98 -8.50 16.99 -14.64
N ASP A 99 -9.26 16.66 -13.59
CA ASP A 99 -10.61 17.22 -13.32
C ASP A 99 -10.73 18.07 -12.03
N ASP A 100 -9.66 18.19 -11.22
CA ASP A 100 -9.60 19.09 -10.06
C ASP A 100 -8.46 20.10 -10.22
N MET A 101 -8.85 21.33 -10.54
CA MET A 101 -7.94 22.46 -10.75
C MET A 101 -7.42 23.06 -9.44
N THR A 102 -7.84 22.53 -8.29
CA THR A 102 -7.36 22.99 -6.97
C THR A 102 -6.10 22.22 -6.60
N PRO A 103 -4.93 22.88 -6.45
CA PRO A 103 -3.71 22.21 -6.03
C PRO A 103 -3.92 21.60 -4.64
N GLY A 104 -3.93 20.27 -4.58
CA GLY A 104 -4.11 19.50 -3.36
C GLY A 104 -2.96 18.52 -3.14
N THR A 105 -3.02 17.81 -2.02
CA THR A 105 -2.16 16.65 -1.78
C THR A 105 -2.89 15.40 -2.21
N TRP A 106 -2.31 14.70 -3.18
CA TRP A 106 -2.90 13.53 -3.81
C TRP A 106 -2.05 12.29 -3.57
N VAL A 107 -2.74 11.16 -3.43
CA VAL A 107 -2.16 9.84 -3.24
C VAL A 107 -2.26 9.07 -4.54
N PHE A 108 -1.13 8.58 -5.02
CA PHE A 108 -1.01 7.76 -6.21
C PHE A 108 -0.53 6.35 -5.83
N ALA A 109 -1.04 5.35 -6.51
CA ALA A 109 -0.46 4.02 -6.49
C ALA A 109 0.88 4.03 -7.25
N ALA A 110 1.96 3.61 -6.61
CA ALA A 110 3.23 3.43 -7.31
C ALA A 110 3.09 2.29 -8.34
N PRO A 111 3.74 2.38 -9.52
CA PRO A 111 3.75 1.28 -10.47
C PRO A 111 4.52 0.08 -9.88
N PRO A 112 4.21 -1.17 -10.31
CA PRO A 112 4.94 -2.36 -9.88
C PRO A 112 6.45 -2.19 -10.07
N SER A 113 7.18 -2.25 -8.97
CA SER A 113 8.60 -1.91 -8.93
C SER A 113 9.33 -2.79 -7.91
N PHE A 114 10.65 -2.85 -8.04
CA PHE A 114 11.49 -3.54 -7.07
C PHE A 114 12.82 -2.83 -6.84
N VAL A 115 13.43 -3.11 -5.69
CA VAL A 115 14.82 -2.76 -5.39
C VAL A 115 15.55 -4.05 -5.07
N SER A 116 16.65 -4.31 -5.78
CA SER A 116 17.60 -5.37 -5.39
C SER A 116 18.43 -4.88 -4.21
N ARG A 117 18.39 -5.63 -3.11
CA ARG A 117 19.32 -5.46 -1.99
C ARG A 117 20.52 -6.39 -2.17
N ALA A 118 21.49 -6.29 -1.27
CA ALA A 118 22.57 -7.27 -1.21
C ALA A 118 22.01 -8.67 -0.98
N GLU A 119 22.75 -9.71 -1.42
CA GLU A 119 22.47 -11.13 -1.12
C GLU A 119 21.22 -11.72 -1.81
N GLY A 120 20.78 -11.18 -2.94
CA GLY A 120 19.67 -11.78 -3.71
C GLY A 120 18.29 -11.55 -3.09
N VAL A 121 18.17 -10.56 -2.20
CA VAL A 121 16.89 -10.15 -1.62
C VAL A 121 16.31 -8.99 -2.42
N PHE A 122 15.05 -9.11 -2.82
CA PHE A 122 14.32 -8.12 -3.60
C PHE A 122 13.18 -7.56 -2.75
N HIS A 123 13.16 -6.24 -2.61
CA HIS A 123 12.00 -5.54 -2.05
C HIS A 123 11.01 -5.23 -3.16
N ILE A 124 9.77 -5.67 -3.02
CA ILE A 124 8.71 -5.49 -4.01
C ILE A 124 7.75 -4.42 -3.52
N PHE A 125 7.48 -3.43 -4.37
CA PHE A 125 6.59 -2.33 -4.04
C PHE A 125 5.78 -1.86 -5.26
N GLY A 126 4.78 -1.02 -4.99
CA GLY A 126 3.81 -0.59 -5.98
C GLY A 126 2.81 -1.68 -6.35
N MET A 127 1.83 -1.34 -7.18
CA MET A 127 0.69 -2.19 -7.46
C MET A 127 0.22 -2.07 -8.90
N GLY A 128 -0.30 -3.18 -9.43
CA GLY A 128 -0.98 -3.20 -10.71
C GLY A 128 -2.43 -2.74 -10.57
N THR A 129 -3.07 -2.45 -11.71
CA THR A 129 -4.47 -1.99 -11.76
C THR A 129 -5.45 -3.11 -11.39
N GLU A 130 -5.22 -4.33 -11.91
CA GLU A 130 -6.09 -5.50 -11.69
C GLU A 130 -5.60 -6.40 -10.55
N ASP A 131 -4.28 -6.52 -10.42
CA ASP A 131 -3.63 -7.32 -9.39
C ASP A 131 -2.69 -6.42 -8.57
N PRO A 132 -2.91 -6.29 -7.24
CA PRO A 132 -2.03 -5.50 -6.39
C PRO A 132 -0.57 -5.96 -6.40
N THR A 133 -0.30 -7.22 -6.75
CA THR A 133 1.06 -7.75 -6.88
C THR A 133 1.12 -8.69 -8.09
N PRO A 134 1.33 -8.17 -9.32
CA PRO A 134 1.24 -8.94 -10.56
C PRO A 134 2.46 -9.84 -10.80
N LEU A 135 2.82 -10.64 -9.81
CA LEU A 135 3.94 -11.57 -9.87
C LEU A 135 3.56 -12.87 -10.60
N PRO A 136 4.50 -13.46 -11.36
CA PRO A 136 4.41 -14.85 -11.80
C PRO A 136 4.17 -15.79 -10.63
N SER A 137 3.44 -16.89 -10.87
CA SER A 137 3.05 -17.84 -9.81
C SER A 137 4.25 -18.35 -8.99
N ALA A 138 5.37 -18.68 -9.65
CA ALA A 138 6.60 -19.16 -9.02
C ALA A 138 7.25 -18.15 -8.06
N LEU A 139 7.13 -16.85 -8.34
CA LEU A 139 7.59 -15.79 -7.42
C LEU A 139 6.55 -15.55 -6.33
N ARG A 140 5.26 -15.53 -6.69
CA ARG A 140 4.16 -15.22 -5.76
C ARG A 140 4.12 -16.15 -4.56
N THR A 141 4.36 -17.45 -4.75
CA THR A 141 4.35 -18.43 -3.65
C THR A 141 5.47 -18.23 -2.64
N ARG A 142 6.53 -17.50 -3.00
CA ARG A 142 7.68 -17.19 -2.13
C ARG A 142 7.64 -15.77 -1.59
N LEU A 143 6.67 -14.95 -2.01
CA LEU A 143 6.53 -13.58 -1.55
C LEU A 143 6.22 -13.58 -0.05
N ARG A 144 7.13 -13.00 0.72
CA ARG A 144 6.95 -12.81 2.16
C ARG A 144 6.46 -11.40 2.42
N GLN A 145 5.33 -11.28 3.10
CA GLN A 145 4.89 -10.01 3.65
C GLN A 145 5.41 -9.91 5.10
N VAL A 146 5.95 -8.74 5.45
CA VAL A 146 6.42 -8.42 6.80
C VAL A 146 6.00 -6.99 7.12
N GLY A 147 4.88 -6.85 7.82
CA GLY A 147 4.21 -5.56 8.01
C GLY A 147 3.72 -5.04 6.65
N ALA A 148 4.04 -3.79 6.31
CA ALA A 148 3.77 -3.27 4.97
C ALA A 148 4.83 -3.67 3.93
N ASN A 149 5.91 -4.37 4.27
CA ASN A 149 6.95 -4.70 3.30
C ASN A 149 6.63 -6.01 2.56
N ARG A 150 7.04 -6.11 1.30
CA ARG A 150 6.99 -7.36 0.53
C ARG A 150 8.39 -7.73 0.06
N LEU A 151 8.82 -8.96 0.36
CA LEU A 151 10.18 -9.44 0.15
C LEU A 151 10.16 -10.73 -0.68
N LEU A 152 11.10 -10.81 -1.61
CA LEU A 152 11.44 -12.04 -2.35
C LEU A 152 12.91 -12.36 -2.12
N GLU A 153 13.22 -13.62 -1.88
CA GLU A 153 14.59 -14.12 -1.80
C GLU A 153 14.83 -14.99 -3.03
N ALA A 154 15.92 -14.72 -3.75
CA ALA A 154 16.30 -15.51 -4.91
C ALA A 154 16.68 -16.93 -4.52
N GLU A 155 16.28 -17.90 -5.34
CA GLU A 155 16.79 -19.26 -5.21
C GLU A 155 18.21 -19.39 -5.79
N PRO A 156 19.02 -20.36 -5.34
CA PRO A 156 20.36 -20.56 -5.88
C PRO A 156 20.35 -20.78 -7.41
N GLY A 157 21.03 -19.89 -8.14
CA GLY A 157 21.10 -19.95 -9.61
C GLY A 157 19.88 -19.37 -10.34
N GLU A 158 18.89 -18.85 -9.63
CA GLU A 158 17.74 -18.17 -10.20
C GLU A 158 18.09 -16.72 -10.59
N ASP A 159 17.72 -16.31 -11.80
CA ASP A 159 17.78 -14.90 -12.21
C ASP A 159 16.45 -14.19 -11.90
N THR A 160 16.17 -14.01 -10.60
CA THR A 160 14.93 -13.37 -10.12
C THR A 160 14.79 -11.95 -10.66
N ARG A 161 15.90 -11.24 -10.90
CA ARG A 161 15.91 -9.88 -11.45
C ARG A 161 15.32 -9.88 -12.86
N THR A 162 15.82 -10.74 -13.75
CA THR A 162 15.29 -10.85 -15.11
C THR A 162 13.82 -11.29 -15.11
N MET A 163 13.44 -12.24 -14.24
CA MET A 163 12.04 -12.65 -14.11
C MET A 163 11.10 -11.51 -13.69
N LEU A 164 11.53 -10.61 -12.79
CA LEU A 164 10.76 -9.44 -12.38
C LEU A 164 10.64 -8.41 -13.51
N LEU A 165 11.72 -8.18 -14.26
CA LEU A 165 11.73 -7.29 -15.42
C LEU A 165 10.80 -7.81 -16.53
N ASP A 166 10.84 -9.10 -16.82
CA ASP A 166 9.97 -9.76 -17.81
C ASP A 166 8.50 -9.73 -17.38
N ALA A 167 8.23 -9.73 -16.07
CA ALA A 167 6.89 -9.53 -15.50
C ALA A 167 6.43 -8.06 -15.52
N GLY A 168 7.25 -7.14 -16.04
CA GLY A 168 6.91 -5.72 -16.20
C GLY A 168 7.19 -4.86 -14.97
N PHE A 169 7.91 -5.39 -13.97
CA PHE A 169 8.34 -4.57 -12.82
C PHE A 169 9.48 -3.64 -13.22
N ARG A 170 9.51 -2.47 -12.58
CA ARG A 170 10.59 -1.49 -12.75
C ARG A 170 11.61 -1.64 -11.64
N GLU A 171 12.88 -1.80 -12.01
CA GLU A 171 13.95 -1.73 -11.01
C GLU A 171 14.21 -0.28 -10.62
N GLN A 172 14.31 -0.03 -9.31
CA GLN A 172 14.82 1.21 -8.73
C GLN A 172 16.16 0.93 -8.05
N SER A 173 17.08 1.89 -8.13
CA SER A 173 18.31 1.80 -7.36
C SER A 173 18.02 2.01 -5.88
N ILE A 174 18.83 1.37 -5.02
CA ILE A 174 18.75 1.56 -3.57
C ILE A 174 18.90 3.04 -3.18
N ASP A 175 19.74 3.79 -3.89
CA ASP A 175 19.97 5.21 -3.65
C ASP A 175 18.73 6.06 -3.96
N VAL A 176 17.95 5.69 -4.98
CA VAL A 176 16.70 6.39 -5.29
C VAL A 176 15.64 6.05 -4.27
N TRP A 177 15.56 4.78 -3.86
CA TRP A 177 14.57 4.32 -2.88
C TRP A 177 14.81 4.90 -1.47
N LEU A 178 16.07 5.05 -1.06
CA LEU A 178 16.43 5.63 0.23
C LEU A 178 16.44 7.17 0.25
N LYS A 179 16.14 7.84 -0.87
CA LYS A 179 16.06 9.30 -0.88
C LYS A 179 14.89 9.75 -0.02
N LEU A 180 15.21 10.55 0.98
CA LEU A 180 14.22 11.27 1.75
C LEU A 180 13.49 12.29 0.85
N PRO A 181 12.21 12.57 1.14
CA PRO A 181 11.51 13.72 0.58
C PRO A 181 12.35 14.99 0.74
N LYS A 182 12.20 15.93 -0.20
CA LYS A 182 12.85 17.22 -0.08
C LYS A 182 12.44 17.88 1.24
N LYS A 183 13.42 18.34 2.02
CA LYS A 183 13.15 19.15 3.20
C LYS A 183 12.55 20.47 2.73
N GLU A 184 11.27 20.68 3.01
CA GLU A 184 10.60 21.96 2.83
C GLU A 184 10.72 22.79 4.10
N SER A 185 10.91 24.11 3.96
CA SER A 185 10.84 24.99 5.13
C SER A 185 9.38 25.19 5.54
N PRO A 186 9.09 25.56 6.81
CA PRO A 186 7.74 25.92 7.23
C PRO A 186 7.10 27.04 6.39
N ARG A 187 7.91 27.86 5.72
CA ARG A 187 7.44 28.91 4.79
C ARG A 187 6.97 28.32 3.46
N ASP A 188 7.68 27.32 2.93
CA ASP A 188 7.34 26.65 1.67
C ASP A 188 6.05 25.84 1.82
N TYR A 189 5.91 25.14 2.96
CA TYR A 189 4.69 24.42 3.32
C TYR A 189 3.47 25.35 3.43
N ARG A 190 3.65 26.56 4.00
CA ARG A 190 2.58 27.58 4.10
C ARG A 190 2.24 28.24 2.77
N GLY A 191 3.22 28.41 1.87
CA GLY A 191 2.99 28.95 0.53
C GLY A 191 2.03 28.08 -0.28
N CYS A 192 2.13 26.76 -0.12
CA CYS A 192 1.22 25.77 -0.69
C CYS A 192 -0.20 25.81 -0.08
N GLY A 193 -0.34 26.11 1.22
CA GLY A 193 -1.64 26.18 1.91
C GLY A 193 -2.42 27.49 1.75
N HIS A 194 -1.76 28.60 1.40
CA HIS A 194 -2.41 29.92 1.34
C HIS A 194 -3.39 30.09 0.16
N ALA A 195 -3.24 29.27 -0.90
CA ALA A 195 -4.17 29.24 -2.03
C ALA A 195 -5.57 28.67 -1.67
N LEU A 196 -5.70 27.94 -0.55
CA LEU A 196 -6.96 27.31 -0.14
C LEU A 196 -7.78 28.16 0.87
N ILE A 197 -7.15 29.12 1.56
CA ILE A 197 -7.84 29.92 2.60
C ILE A 197 -8.44 31.21 2.02
N LEU A 198 -7.91 31.75 0.92
CA LEU A 198 -8.39 33.01 0.33
C LEU A 198 -9.59 32.84 -0.62
N THR A 199 -9.94 31.62 -1.04
CA THR A 199 -11.10 31.32 -1.90
C THR A 199 -12.39 31.00 -1.13
N ALA A 200 -12.32 30.78 0.19
CA ALA A 200 -13.49 30.53 1.04
C ALA A 200 -14.07 31.81 1.70
N ALA A 201 -13.56 32.99 1.34
CA ALA A 201 -13.97 34.29 1.90
C ALA A 201 -14.41 35.30 0.81
N ARG A 202 -15.15 34.85 -0.20
CA ARG A 202 -15.92 35.71 -1.12
C ARG A 202 -17.30 35.14 -1.38
#